data_AF-R0GEE4-F1
#
_entry.id   AF-R0GEE4-F1
#
_cell.length_a   1.000
_cell.length_b   1.000
_cell.length_c   1.000
_cell.angle_alpha   90.00
_cell.angle_beta   90.00
_cell.angle_gamma   90.00
#
_symmetry.space_group_name_H-M   'P 1'
#
loop_
_entity.id
_entity.type
_entity.pdbx_description
1 polymer ?
#
loop_
_entity_poly.entity_id
_entity_poly.type
_entity_poly.pdbx_seq_one_letter_code
_entity_poly.pdbx_strand_id
1 'polypeptide(L)'
;MNNPSPLLGFSIDHRLKEEEQDTKDLTINVETEIHKEHEFGPIKSSFSFSPHKFFEEDEPWKKQELYFFLLGVGIEEDDARFMMINMTLYVLRCMDDGLRGVLTLLLNVQFPSIEPIHSEP
;
A
#
# COMPACT_ATOMS: atom_id res chain seq x y z
N MET A 1 -28.28 8.41 14.34
CA MET A 1 -26.87 8.82 14.24
C MET A 1 -26.15 7.68 13.55
N ASN A 2 -25.72 7.88 12.30
CA ASN A 2 -25.05 6.85 11.52
C ASN A 2 -23.67 6.61 12.14
N ASN A 3 -23.44 5.39 12.59
CA ASN A 3 -22.17 4.95 13.14
C ASN A 3 -21.11 5.15 12.04
N PRO A 4 -19.98 5.85 12.30
CA PRO A 4 -18.91 5.86 11.32
C PRO A 4 -18.45 4.41 11.13
N SER A 5 -18.50 3.94 9.89
CA SER A 5 -17.88 2.66 9.51
C SER A 5 -16.50 2.58 10.16
N PRO A 6 -16.10 1.44 10.74
CA PRO A 6 -14.83 1.41 11.44
C PRO A 6 -13.73 1.73 10.43
N LEU A 7 -12.80 2.62 10.81
CA LEU A 7 -11.80 3.16 9.89
C LEU A 7 -10.90 2.01 9.38
N LEU A 8 -10.58 2.03 8.09
CA LEU A 8 -9.67 1.08 7.47
C LEU A 8 -8.28 1.19 8.13
N GLY A 9 -7.80 0.09 8.71
CA GLY A 9 -6.47 0.04 9.30
C GLY A 9 -5.44 -0.34 8.25
N PHE A 10 -4.30 0.38 8.19
CA PHE A 10 -3.17 -0.07 7.37
C PHE A 10 -1.81 0.22 8.03
N SER A 11 -0.79 -0.54 7.63
CA SER A 11 0.60 -0.31 8.01
C SER A 11 1.52 -0.51 6.81
N ILE A 12 2.61 0.27 6.78
CA ILE A 12 3.67 0.16 5.78
C ILE A 12 4.95 -0.23 6.53
N ASP A 13 5.52 -1.37 6.18
CA ASP A 13 6.87 -1.77 6.58
C ASP A 13 7.77 -1.86 5.33
N HIS A 14 9.05 -2.14 5.49
CA HIS A 14 9.96 -2.33 4.37
C HIS A 14 11.03 -3.39 4.63
N ARG A 15 11.55 -3.94 3.54
CA ARG A 15 12.74 -4.79 3.52
C ARG A 15 13.69 -4.26 2.48
N LEU A 16 14.96 -4.20 2.85
CA LEU A 16 16.05 -3.82 1.96
C LEU A 16 16.81 -5.07 1.53
N LYS A 17 17.03 -5.19 0.23
CA LYS A 17 18.05 -6.09 -0.30
C LYS A 17 19.13 -5.24 -0.93
N GLU A 18 20.29 -5.23 -0.29
CA GLU A 18 21.50 -4.70 -0.89
C GLU A 18 21.88 -5.61 -2.06
N GLU A 19 21.96 -5.04 -3.26
CA GLU A 19 22.53 -5.75 -4.41
C GLU A 19 24.03 -5.50 -4.46
N GLU A 20 24.78 -6.49 -4.94
CA GLU A 20 26.24 -6.41 -5.10
C GLU A 20 26.61 -5.25 -6.04
N GLN A 21 27.20 -4.20 -5.46
CA GLN A 21 28.04 -3.08 -5.95
C GLN A 21 27.89 -2.47 -7.38
N ASP A 22 27.13 -3.05 -8.31
CA ASP A 22 27.11 -2.66 -9.73
C ASP A 22 25.73 -2.30 -10.29
N THR A 23 24.66 -2.33 -9.48
CA THR A 23 23.34 -1.84 -9.90
C THR A 23 23.14 -0.37 -9.48
N LYS A 24 23.00 0.50 -10.48
CA LYS A 24 22.96 1.97 -10.31
C LYS A 24 21.58 2.53 -9.95
N ASP A 25 20.52 1.74 -10.05
CA ASP A 25 19.15 2.25 -9.92
C ASP A 25 18.38 1.53 -8.81
N LEU A 26 17.71 2.31 -7.95
CA LEU A 26 16.80 1.79 -6.93
C LEU A 26 15.62 1.10 -7.61
N THR A 27 15.24 -0.10 -7.17
CA THR A 27 13.96 -0.74 -7.55
C THR A 27 13.01 -0.72 -6.37
N ILE A 28 11.77 -0.31 -6.60
CA ILE A 28 10.73 -0.21 -5.56
C ILE A 28 9.72 -1.34 -5.77
N ASN A 29 9.67 -2.29 -4.85
CA ASN A 29 8.65 -3.32 -4.83
C ASN A 29 7.58 -2.97 -3.80
N VAL A 30 6.34 -3.33 -4.07
CA VAL A 30 5.24 -3.24 -3.10
C VAL A 30 4.58 -4.60 -3.01
N GLU A 31 4.70 -5.25 -1.86
CA GLU A 31 3.93 -6.45 -1.52
C GLU A 31 2.72 -6.04 -0.69
N THR A 32 1.55 -6.55 -1.07
CA THR A 32 0.28 -6.23 -0.43
C THR A 32 -0.25 -7.47 0.29
N GLU A 33 -0.81 -7.27 1.47
CA GLU A 33 -1.55 -8.28 2.22
C GLU A 33 -2.82 -7.65 2.79
N ILE A 34 -3.97 -8.05 2.24
CA ILE A 34 -5.26 -7.42 2.53
C ILE A 34 -6.17 -8.44 3.19
N HIS A 35 -6.56 -8.15 4.43
CA HIS A 35 -7.40 -9.01 5.25
C HIS A 35 -8.84 -8.49 5.24
N LYS A 36 -9.76 -9.33 4.78
CA LYS A 36 -11.21 -9.07 4.79
C LYS A 36 -11.90 -10.10 5.67
N GLU A 37 -12.79 -9.63 6.53
CA GLU A 37 -13.44 -10.44 7.57
C GLU A 37 -14.26 -11.63 7.03
N HIS A 38 -14.79 -11.51 5.81
CA HIS A 38 -15.67 -12.52 5.22
C HIS A 38 -15.03 -13.30 4.05
N GLU A 39 -13.72 -13.14 3.84
CA GLU A 39 -12.99 -13.89 2.82
C GLU A 39 -12.07 -14.94 3.46
N PHE A 40 -11.95 -16.11 2.83
CA PHE A 40 -11.07 -17.18 3.30
C PHE A 40 -9.61 -16.85 2.98
N GLY A 41 -9.00 -16.05 3.85
CA GLY A 41 -7.58 -15.71 3.82
C GLY A 41 -7.25 -14.37 3.17
N PRO A 42 -6.01 -13.88 3.33
CA PRO A 42 -5.62 -12.58 2.83
C PRO A 42 -5.47 -12.56 1.30
N ILE A 43 -5.90 -11.47 0.68
CA ILE A 43 -5.59 -11.16 -0.72
C ILE A 43 -4.15 -10.65 -0.77
N LYS A 44 -3.31 -11.33 -1.54
CA LYS A 44 -1.89 -10.96 -1.71
C LYS A 44 -1.59 -10.62 -3.15
N SER A 45 -0.79 -9.58 -3.35
CA SER A 45 -0.29 -9.16 -4.66
C SER A 45 1.08 -8.50 -4.53
N SER A 46 1.83 -8.41 -5.62
CA SER A 46 3.14 -7.77 -5.67
C SER A 46 3.29 -6.91 -6.92
N PHE A 47 3.84 -5.71 -6.75
CA PHE A 47 4.08 -4.75 -7.81
C PHE A 47 5.54 -4.30 -7.78
N SER A 48 6.11 -3.96 -8.94
CA SER A 48 7.49 -3.50 -9.06
C SER A 48 7.56 -2.25 -9.92
N PHE A 49 8.27 -1.25 -9.43
CA PHE A 49 8.36 0.08 -10.01
C PHE A 49 9.81 0.52 -10.09
N SER A 50 10.12 1.22 -11.18
CA SER A 50 11.28 2.10 -11.21
C SER A 50 10.96 3.40 -10.44
N PRO A 51 11.96 4.13 -9.91
CA PRO A 51 11.73 5.35 -9.14
C PRO A 51 11.01 6.41 -9.97
N HIS A 52 11.40 6.56 -11.24
CA HIS A 52 10.74 7.51 -12.16
C HIS A 52 9.25 7.21 -12.36
N LYS A 53 8.84 5.94 -12.42
CA LYS A 53 7.42 5.57 -12.52
C LYS A 53 6.69 5.73 -11.19
N PHE A 54 7.42 5.64 -10.08
CA PHE A 54 6.83 5.75 -8.75
C PHE A 54 6.49 7.20 -8.38
N PHE A 55 7.21 8.19 -8.93
CA PHE A 55 7.10 9.62 -8.57
C PHE A 55 6.57 10.55 -9.68
N GLU A 56 6.03 10.01 -10.79
CA GLU A 56 5.60 10.83 -11.94
C GLU A 56 4.63 11.97 -11.51
N GLU A 57 5.01 13.23 -11.79
CA GLU A 57 4.62 14.42 -11.01
C GLU A 57 3.14 14.85 -11.08
N ASP A 58 2.40 14.47 -12.14
CA ASP A 58 1.07 15.06 -12.36
C ASP A 58 -0.03 14.39 -11.52
N GLU A 59 0.00 13.08 -11.32
CA GLU A 59 -0.82 12.32 -10.35
C GLU A 59 -0.20 10.91 -10.17
N PRO A 60 0.87 10.75 -9.36
CA PRO A 60 1.66 9.52 -9.31
C PRO A 60 0.85 8.27 -8.94
N TRP A 61 -0.36 8.43 -8.40
CA TRP A 61 -1.27 7.35 -8.04
C TRP A 61 -2.25 6.93 -9.16
N LYS A 62 -2.68 7.80 -10.09
CA LYS A 62 -3.83 7.50 -10.98
C LYS A 62 -3.54 6.53 -12.14
N LYS A 63 -2.29 6.11 -12.34
CA LYS A 63 -1.89 5.15 -13.40
C LYS A 63 -1.10 3.95 -12.90
N GLN A 64 -0.91 3.82 -11.59
CA GLN A 64 -0.20 2.68 -11.02
C GLN A 64 -1.17 1.51 -10.87
N GLU A 65 -0.81 0.34 -11.40
CA GLU A 65 -1.57 -0.91 -11.28
C GLU A 65 -1.95 -1.22 -9.82
N LEU A 66 -1.09 -0.82 -8.88
CA LEU A 66 -1.35 -0.88 -7.44
C LEU A 66 -2.59 -0.09 -7.02
N TYR A 67 -2.78 1.14 -7.50
CA TYR A 67 -3.96 1.96 -7.15
C TYR A 67 -5.25 1.32 -7.65
N PHE A 68 -5.29 0.88 -8.90
CA PHE A 68 -6.45 0.18 -9.45
C PHE A 68 -6.70 -1.16 -8.75
N PHE A 69 -5.65 -1.85 -8.31
CA PHE A 69 -5.79 -3.04 -7.48
C PHE A 69 -6.46 -2.73 -6.14
N LEU A 70 -6.04 -1.67 -5.43
CA LEU A 70 -6.65 -1.25 -4.16
C LEU A 70 -8.15 -0.96 -4.33
N LEU A 71 -8.53 -0.26 -5.40
CA LEU A 71 -9.95 -0.05 -5.72
C LEU A 71 -10.67 -1.36 -6.05
N GLY A 72 -10.03 -2.24 -6.83
CA GLY A 72 -10.59 -3.52 -7.26
C GLY A 72 -10.85 -4.50 -6.10
N VAL A 73 -10.10 -4.38 -5.01
CA VAL A 73 -10.34 -5.14 -3.77
C VAL A 73 -11.34 -4.45 -2.83
N GLY A 74 -11.88 -3.29 -3.20
CA GLY A 74 -12.95 -2.61 -2.46
C GLY A 74 -12.48 -1.56 -1.45
N ILE A 75 -11.25 -1.07 -1.57
CA ILE A 75 -10.79 0.10 -0.80
C ILE A 75 -11.37 1.37 -1.44
N GLU A 76 -11.88 2.28 -0.63
CA GLU A 76 -12.45 3.54 -1.11
C GLU A 76 -11.39 4.44 -1.77
N GLU A 77 -11.83 5.31 -2.69
CA GLU A 77 -10.91 6.17 -3.45
C GLU A 77 -10.04 7.05 -2.55
N ASP A 78 -10.63 7.65 -1.52
CA ASP A 78 -9.93 8.51 -0.58
C ASP A 78 -8.91 7.74 0.26
N ASP A 79 -9.27 6.55 0.73
CA ASP A 79 -8.35 5.67 1.48
C ASP A 79 -7.21 5.17 0.60
N ALA A 80 -7.51 4.72 -0.62
CA ALA A 80 -6.50 4.29 -1.59
C ALA A 80 -5.54 5.43 -1.91
N ARG A 81 -6.05 6.64 -2.15
CA ARG A 81 -5.24 7.84 -2.38
C ARG A 81 -4.35 8.14 -1.17
N PHE A 82 -4.90 8.05 0.04
CA PHE A 82 -4.15 8.25 1.28
C PHE A 82 -3.02 7.23 1.43
N MET A 83 -3.27 5.95 1.16
CA MET A 83 -2.25 4.90 1.19
C MET A 83 -1.13 5.16 0.17
N MET A 84 -1.49 5.50 -1.07
CA MET A 84 -0.51 5.83 -2.11
C MET A 84 0.39 6.98 -1.69
N ILE A 85 -0.18 8.07 -1.15
CA ILE A 85 0.60 9.22 -0.66
C ILE A 85 1.56 8.80 0.46
N ASN A 86 1.10 8.02 1.44
CA ASN A 86 1.95 7.55 2.54
C ASN A 86 3.12 6.69 2.03
N MET A 87 2.87 5.78 1.07
CA MET A 87 3.94 5.00 0.45
C MET A 87 4.93 5.88 -0.32
N THR A 88 4.45 6.84 -1.11
CA THR A 88 5.29 7.79 -1.84
C THR A 88 6.20 8.57 -0.90
N LEU A 89 5.66 9.15 0.17
CA LEU A 89 6.44 9.88 1.18
C LEU A 89 7.46 8.98 1.89
N TYR A 90 7.09 7.73 2.16
CA TYR A 90 8.01 6.76 2.76
C TYR A 90 9.21 6.47 1.87
N VAL A 91 8.98 6.19 0.58
CA VAL A 91 10.06 5.93 -0.38
C VAL A 91 10.93 7.16 -0.59
N LEU A 92 10.35 8.36 -0.67
CA LEU A 92 11.11 9.62 -0.72
C LEU A 92 12.10 9.72 0.43
N ARG A 93 11.63 9.49 1.66
CA ARG A 93 12.50 9.50 2.84
C ARG A 93 13.61 8.46 2.75
N CYS A 94 13.29 7.25 2.31
CA CYS A 94 14.30 6.20 2.10
C CYS A 94 15.37 6.61 1.08
N MET A 95 14.96 7.30 0.00
CA MET A 95 15.88 7.80 -1.02
C MET A 95 16.76 8.93 -0.50
N ASP A 96 16.21 9.85 0.28
CA ASP A 96 16.97 10.94 0.94
C ASP A 96 18.04 10.39 1.89
N ASP A 97 17.77 9.25 2.53
CA ASP A 97 18.72 8.52 3.39
C ASP A 97 19.80 7.76 2.57
N GLY A 98 19.79 7.86 1.24
CA GLY A 98 20.81 7.32 0.36
C GLY A 98 20.66 5.82 0.05
N LEU A 99 19.49 5.23 0.29
CA LEU A 99 19.23 3.81 0.03
C LEU A 99 19.35 3.46 -1.46
N ARG A 100 20.01 2.33 -1.73
CA ARG A 100 20.22 1.76 -3.06
C ARG A 100 19.81 0.30 -3.09
N GLY A 101 19.70 -0.28 -4.29
CA GLY A 101 19.31 -1.68 -4.48
C GLY A 101 17.80 -1.85 -4.56
N VAL A 102 17.24 -2.82 -3.84
CA VAL A 102 15.80 -3.13 -3.89
C VAL A 102 15.14 -2.75 -2.56
N LEU A 103 14.23 -1.79 -2.61
CA LEU A 103 13.34 -1.42 -1.52
C LEU A 103 12.00 -2.11 -1.71
N THR A 104 11.68 -3.09 -0.87
CA THR A 104 10.35 -3.73 -0.86
C THR A 104 9.51 -3.14 0.26
N LEU A 105 8.45 -2.42 -0.06
CA LEU A 105 7.39 -2.01 0.86
C LEU A 105 6.43 -3.17 1.13
N LEU A 106 5.99 -3.31 2.38
CA LEU A 106 5.00 -4.28 2.82
C LEU A 106 3.73 -3.52 3.26
N LEU A 107 2.75 -3.44 2.38
CA LEU A 107 1.46 -2.82 2.64
C LEU A 107 0.49 -3.83 3.23
N ASN A 108 0.19 -3.70 4.52
CA ASN A 108 -0.81 -4.53 5.18
C ASN A 108 -2.08 -3.71 5.39
N VAL A 109 -3.22 -4.24 4.96
CA VAL A 109 -4.53 -3.57 5.08
C VAL A 109 -5.50 -4.49 5.80
N GLN A 110 -6.19 -3.96 6.80
CA GLN A 110 -7.20 -4.67 7.58
C GLN A 110 -8.54 -3.98 7.40
N PHE A 111 -9.48 -4.67 6.76
CA PHE A 111 -10.85 -4.19 6.71
C PHE A 111 -11.47 -4.21 8.11
N PRO A 112 -12.28 -3.20 8.42
CA PRO A 112 -12.98 -3.12 9.68
C PRO A 112 -13.90 -4.32 9.88
N SER A 113 -13.95 -4.83 11.11
CA SER A 113 -14.97 -5.81 11.49
C SER A 113 -16.31 -5.10 11.62
N ILE A 114 -17.30 -5.50 10.83
CA ILE A 114 -18.66 -5.02 11.00
C ILE A 114 -19.35 -6.06 11.88
N GLU A 115 -19.07 -6.03 13.18
CA GLU A 115 -19.92 -6.78 14.12
C GLU A 115 -21.35 -6.26 13.95
N PRO A 116 -22.34 -7.12 13.65
CA PRO A 116 -23.72 -6.68 13.61
C PRO A 116 -24.07 -6.15 15.00
N ILE A 117 -24.47 -4.87 15.08
CA ILE A 117 -25.01 -4.30 16.31
C ILE A 117 -26.28 -5.11 16.63
N HIS A 118 -26.15 -6.06 17.54
CA HIS A 118 -27.30 -6.76 18.10
C HIS A 118 -28.15 -5.71 18.81
N SER A 119 -29.18 -5.26 18.11
CA SER A 119 -30.28 -4.53 18.72
C SER A 119 -31.08 -5.58 19.49
N GLU A 120 -30.73 -5.79 20.76
CA GLU A 120 -31.58 -6.53 21.69
C GLU A 120 -32.94 -5.81 21.85
N PRO A 121 -34.01 -6.56 22.17
CA PRO A 121 -35.33 -6.45 21.54
C PRO A 121 -36.20 -5.25 21.95
#